data_AF-A0A6V7W6V9-F1
#
_entry.id   AF-A0A6V7W6V9-F1
#
_cell.length_a   1.000
_cell.length_b   1.000
_cell.length_c   1.000
_cell.angle_alpha   90.00
_cell.angle_beta   90.00
_cell.angle_gamma   90.00
#
_symmetry.space_group_name_H-M   'P 1'
#
loop_
_entity.id
_entity.type
_entity.pdbx_description
1 polymer ?
#
loop_
_entity_poly.entity_id
_entity_poly.type
_entity_poly.pdbx_seq_one_letter_code
_entity_poly.pdbx_strand_id
1 'polypeptide(L)'
;MSLPSNNNANLDLYGDLSKVEDKGQSTTLTEKVDKVDKEASFFSSLTKNWILKFLFNLLKWILGWIIYFPEERTTKFKNISVQTDDIIQKCCDCNKEVGKGDQEDASINLSLTETSIEKIPTKILNNLSAEVKLDVFKYLNFNKLLTFQKTNRYFNSFINEYKNELARDYFNIKIVDKFVMEQSSTNYQEIDIKANSYDFSLNDNLKEKWEQAVSERIPLFLSFNESCEAVIVLRKHDPCREEKYRRNVYCSLLVRKLFRCGYEEAEFDNIIFNPVLIKLLFENEVMELNTRQTILEYCIEKFESEAMKFVKDHLKTFIKFSVEFTLCNNTEQCNGIIMDIFNDGARFPYVCITSSLHPSILELIENVRKIP
;
A
#
# COMPACT_ATOMS: atom_id res chain seq x y z
N MET A 1 -54.03 23.75 34.71
CA MET A 1 -52.58 24.04 34.66
C MET A 1 -52.24 24.33 33.21
N SER A 2 -52.08 25.61 32.92
CA SER A 2 -51.84 26.22 31.62
C SER A 2 -50.34 26.33 31.38
N LEU A 3 -49.88 25.89 30.20
CA LEU A 3 -48.52 26.12 29.71
C LEU A 3 -48.50 27.44 28.91
N PRO A 4 -47.49 28.32 29.09
CA PRO A 4 -47.32 29.48 28.23
C PRO A 4 -46.42 29.17 27.04
N SER A 5 -46.86 29.63 25.88
CA SER A 5 -46.07 29.87 24.67
C SER A 5 -45.03 30.96 24.93
N ASN A 6 -43.87 30.87 24.29
CA ASN A 6 -42.96 32.00 24.22
C ASN A 6 -42.37 32.19 22.82
N ASN A 7 -42.16 33.47 22.52
CA ASN A 7 -42.16 34.09 21.21
C ASN A 7 -40.80 34.09 20.49
N ASN A 8 -40.94 34.29 19.18
CA ASN A 8 -39.96 34.74 18.20
C ASN A 8 -39.13 35.95 18.65
N ALA A 9 -37.86 35.96 18.24
CA ALA A 9 -37.05 37.17 18.10
C ALA A 9 -36.50 37.25 16.67
N ASN A 10 -36.95 38.27 15.94
CA ASN A 10 -36.40 38.72 14.66
C ASN A 10 -35.08 39.46 14.91
N LEU A 11 -34.10 39.28 14.02
CA LEU A 11 -32.91 40.11 13.91
C LEU A 11 -32.72 40.52 12.44
N ASP A 12 -33.12 41.75 12.16
CA ASP A 12 -32.85 42.46 10.91
C ASP A 12 -31.41 42.98 10.92
N LEU A 13 -30.62 42.62 9.90
CA LEU A 13 -29.38 43.28 9.54
C LEU A 13 -29.14 43.11 8.02
N TYR A 14 -29.69 44.04 7.24
CA TYR A 14 -29.25 44.31 5.87
C TYR A 14 -28.64 45.71 5.84
N GLY A 15 -27.33 45.77 5.67
CA GLY A 15 -26.57 47.00 5.43
C GLY A 15 -26.14 47.08 3.97
N ASP A 16 -26.49 48.20 3.34
CA ASP A 16 -26.16 48.60 1.98
C ASP A 16 -24.66 48.52 1.65
N LEU A 17 -24.34 47.88 0.52
CA LEU A 17 -23.05 47.97 -0.16
C LEU A 17 -23.24 48.69 -1.49
N SER A 18 -22.92 49.99 -1.51
CA SER A 18 -22.56 50.69 -2.74
C SER A 18 -21.37 51.62 -2.51
N LYS A 19 -20.30 51.38 -3.26
CA LYS A 19 -19.29 52.31 -3.81
C LYS A 19 -17.93 51.60 -3.92
N VAL A 20 -17.66 51.13 -5.13
CA VAL A 20 -16.32 50.75 -5.60
C VAL A 20 -15.74 52.01 -6.25
N GLU A 21 -14.66 52.54 -5.68
CA GLU A 21 -13.77 53.49 -6.35
C GLU A 21 -12.46 52.77 -6.71
N ASP A 22 -12.07 52.98 -7.96
CA ASP A 22 -10.95 52.40 -8.68
C ASP A 22 -9.69 53.25 -8.47
N LYS A 23 -8.60 52.66 -7.96
CA LYS A 23 -7.26 53.28 -7.95
C LYS A 23 -6.21 52.25 -8.33
N GLY A 24 -5.72 52.39 -9.56
CA GLY A 24 -4.62 51.62 -10.11
C GLY A 24 -3.28 51.89 -9.41
N GLN A 25 -2.47 50.84 -9.30
CA GLN A 25 -1.03 50.91 -9.07
C GLN A 25 -0.32 50.14 -10.19
N SER A 26 0.47 50.88 -10.97
CA SER A 26 1.39 50.36 -11.98
C SER A 26 2.76 50.15 -11.33
N THR A 27 3.14 48.90 -11.10
CA THR A 27 4.52 48.52 -10.75
C THR A 27 5.29 48.22 -12.04
N THR A 28 6.43 48.89 -12.21
CA THR A 28 7.29 48.87 -13.39
C THR A 28 7.95 47.51 -13.63
N LEU A 29 8.07 47.16 -14.91
CA LEU A 29 8.53 45.85 -15.43
C LEU A 29 9.94 45.43 -14.94
N THR A 30 10.76 46.39 -14.50
CA THR A 30 12.16 46.20 -14.14
C THR A 30 12.34 45.44 -12.81
N GLU A 31 11.43 45.60 -11.84
CA GLU A 31 11.52 44.87 -10.56
C GLU A 31 11.18 43.38 -10.68
N LYS A 32 10.44 42.98 -11.73
CA LYS A 32 10.10 41.58 -11.97
C LYS A 32 11.26 40.79 -12.57
N VAL A 33 12.16 41.43 -13.32
CA VAL A 33 13.30 40.75 -13.96
C VAL A 33 14.39 40.43 -12.93
N ASP A 34 14.70 41.36 -12.02
CA ASP A 34 15.70 41.13 -10.96
C ASP A 34 15.29 40.06 -9.94
N LYS A 35 13.98 39.82 -9.79
CA LYS A 35 13.45 38.76 -8.91
C LYS A 35 13.62 37.37 -9.53
N VAL A 36 13.44 37.25 -10.84
CA VAL A 36 13.55 35.97 -11.57
C VAL A 36 15.01 35.50 -11.65
N ASP A 37 15.96 36.40 -11.87
CA ASP A 37 17.38 36.02 -11.94
C ASP A 37 17.95 35.60 -10.56
N LYS A 38 17.46 36.21 -9.47
CA LYS A 38 17.83 35.79 -8.11
C LYS A 38 17.27 34.41 -7.77
N GLU A 39 16.03 34.11 -8.15
CA GLU A 39 15.41 32.81 -7.95
C GLU A 39 16.10 31.71 -8.79
N ALA A 40 16.44 32.00 -10.05
CA ALA A 40 17.17 31.05 -10.91
C ALA A 40 18.57 30.69 -10.38
N SER A 41 19.30 31.67 -9.82
CA SER A 41 20.61 31.42 -9.20
C SER A 41 20.51 30.56 -7.93
N PHE A 42 19.42 30.73 -7.16
CA PHE A 42 19.13 29.96 -5.95
C PHE A 42 18.81 28.49 -6.26
N PHE A 43 18.00 28.22 -7.30
CA PHE A 43 17.67 26.87 -7.73
C PHE A 43 18.86 26.10 -8.33
N SER A 44 19.78 26.79 -9.03
CA SER A 44 21.01 26.18 -9.56
C SER A 44 21.98 25.73 -8.44
N SER A 45 22.01 26.46 -7.32
CA SER A 45 22.82 26.13 -6.15
C SER A 45 22.26 24.93 -5.36
N LEU A 46 20.94 24.86 -5.19
CA LEU A 46 20.28 23.75 -4.49
C LEU A 46 20.43 22.41 -5.22
N THR A 47 20.31 22.42 -6.55
CA THR A 47 20.37 21.19 -7.37
C THR A 47 21.76 20.56 -7.37
N LYS A 48 22.84 21.36 -7.37
CA LYS A 48 24.22 20.86 -7.27
C LYS A 48 24.50 20.21 -5.91
N ASN A 49 24.01 20.81 -4.82
CA ASN A 49 24.19 20.27 -3.47
C ASN A 49 23.44 18.94 -3.26
N TRP A 50 22.26 18.80 -3.87
CA TRP A 50 21.48 17.57 -3.76
C TRP A 50 22.14 16.39 -4.50
N ILE A 51 22.66 16.63 -5.71
CA ILE A 51 23.37 15.60 -6.51
C ILE A 51 24.64 15.12 -5.79
N LEU A 52 25.42 16.04 -5.21
CA LEU A 52 26.62 15.69 -4.44
C LEU A 52 26.29 14.86 -3.20
N LYS A 53 25.21 15.19 -2.48
CA LYS A 53 24.74 14.44 -1.31
C LYS A 53 24.24 13.04 -1.68
N PHE A 54 23.58 12.90 -2.82
CA PHE A 54 23.15 11.62 -3.36
C PHE A 54 24.34 10.72 -3.74
N LEU A 55 25.30 11.25 -4.51
CA LEU A 55 26.50 10.51 -4.91
C LEU A 55 27.35 10.07 -3.72
N PHE A 56 27.45 10.91 -2.68
CA PHE A 56 28.19 10.57 -1.46
C PHE A 56 27.53 9.42 -0.67
N ASN A 57 26.19 9.41 -0.59
CA ASN A 57 25.44 8.33 0.05
C ASN A 57 25.51 7.02 -0.75
N LEU A 58 25.48 7.09 -2.08
CA LEU A 58 25.66 5.93 -2.96
C LEU A 58 27.06 5.31 -2.79
N LEU A 59 28.10 6.15 -2.68
CA LEU A 59 29.47 5.68 -2.46
C LEU A 59 29.65 5.01 -1.10
N LYS A 60 29.04 5.57 -0.04
CA LYS A 60 29.03 4.97 1.30
C LYS A 60 28.36 3.60 1.30
N TRP A 61 27.26 3.45 0.56
CA TRP A 61 26.55 2.18 0.45
C TRP A 61 27.38 1.11 -0.27
N ILE A 62 28.03 1.46 -1.39
CA ILE A 62 28.92 0.55 -2.14
C ILE A 62 30.13 0.14 -1.28
N LEU A 63 30.75 1.09 -0.57
CA LEU A 63 31.90 0.80 0.29
C LEU A 63 31.51 -0.05 1.51
N GLY A 64 30.35 0.19 2.11
CA GLY A 64 29.83 -0.66 3.19
C GLY A 64 29.61 -2.10 2.72
N TRP A 65 29.10 -2.27 1.50
CA TRP A 65 28.90 -3.60 0.90
C TRP A 65 30.22 -4.34 0.62
N ILE A 66 31.26 -3.62 0.18
CA ILE A 66 32.59 -4.18 -0.08
C ILE A 66 33.31 -4.57 1.22
N ILE A 67 33.12 -3.79 2.30
CA ILE A 67 33.79 -4.02 3.59
C ILE A 67 33.13 -5.17 4.38
N TYR A 68 31.81 -5.34 4.29
CA TYR A 68 31.08 -6.31 5.12
C TYR A 68 31.05 -7.75 4.59
N PHE A 69 31.43 -8.01 3.33
CA PHE A 69 31.36 -9.36 2.75
C PHE A 69 32.66 -9.83 2.04
N PRO A 70 33.80 -9.96 2.75
CA PRO A 70 35.04 -10.45 2.13
C PRO A 70 35.14 -11.98 2.00
N GLU A 71 34.38 -12.79 2.78
CA GLU A 71 34.67 -14.24 2.95
C GLU A 71 33.71 -15.26 2.30
N GLU A 72 32.63 -14.86 1.62
CA GLU A 72 31.63 -15.82 1.09
C GLU A 72 31.93 -16.44 -0.29
N ARG A 73 33.20 -16.65 -0.67
CA ARG A 73 33.54 -17.09 -2.05
C ARG A 73 33.79 -18.56 -2.34
N THR A 74 33.94 -19.51 -1.39
CA THR A 74 34.41 -20.85 -1.82
C THR A 74 33.85 -22.10 -1.13
N THR A 75 33.18 -22.02 0.02
CA THR A 75 32.76 -23.23 0.75
C THR A 75 31.27 -23.59 0.66
N LYS A 76 30.37 -22.63 0.43
CA LYS A 76 28.92 -22.92 0.28
C LYS A 76 28.53 -23.56 -1.06
N PHE A 77 29.33 -23.41 -2.11
CA PHE A 77 29.00 -23.96 -3.43
C PHE A 77 29.16 -25.49 -3.53
N LYS A 78 30.05 -26.10 -2.73
CA LYS A 78 30.23 -27.58 -2.75
C LYS A 78 29.09 -28.33 -2.07
N ASN A 79 28.55 -27.80 -0.97
CA ASN A 79 27.48 -28.49 -0.22
C ASN A 79 26.10 -28.33 -0.87
N ILE A 80 25.88 -27.24 -1.62
CA ILE A 80 24.64 -27.05 -2.38
C ILE A 80 24.59 -27.99 -3.61
N SER A 81 25.73 -28.24 -4.28
CA SER A 81 25.79 -29.20 -5.39
C SER A 81 25.37 -30.62 -4.96
N VAL A 82 25.87 -31.11 -3.82
CA VAL A 82 25.58 -32.47 -3.33
C VAL A 82 24.11 -32.64 -2.92
N GLN A 83 23.47 -31.64 -2.31
CA GLN A 83 22.04 -31.71 -1.98
C GLN A 83 21.13 -31.56 -3.20
N THR A 84 21.58 -30.87 -4.25
CA THR A 84 20.79 -30.68 -5.47
C THR A 84 20.77 -31.96 -6.32
N ASP A 85 21.88 -32.68 -6.38
CA ASP A 85 21.97 -33.95 -7.11
C ASP A 85 21.13 -35.06 -6.44
N ASP A 86 21.02 -35.07 -5.11
CA ASP A 86 20.20 -36.02 -4.36
C ASP A 86 18.69 -35.80 -4.54
N ILE A 87 18.26 -34.54 -4.70
CA ILE A 87 16.87 -34.16 -5.01
C ILE A 87 16.55 -34.48 -6.48
N ILE A 88 17.47 -34.18 -7.41
CA ILE A 88 17.29 -34.53 -8.83
C ILE A 88 17.21 -36.05 -9.01
N GLN A 89 18.05 -36.81 -8.31
CA GLN A 89 18.04 -38.28 -8.36
C GLN A 89 16.71 -38.84 -7.83
N LYS A 90 16.21 -38.34 -6.69
CA LYS A 90 14.89 -38.73 -6.15
C LYS A 90 13.74 -38.40 -7.12
N CYS A 91 13.79 -37.26 -7.80
CA CYS A 91 12.80 -36.91 -8.83
C CYS A 91 12.91 -37.79 -10.08
N CYS A 92 14.12 -38.18 -10.49
CA CYS A 92 14.34 -39.09 -11.61
C CYS A 92 13.91 -40.53 -11.30
N ASP A 93 14.07 -40.98 -10.06
CA ASP A 93 13.68 -42.32 -9.63
C ASP A 93 12.15 -42.44 -9.47
N CYS A 94 11.46 -41.38 -9.02
CA CYS A 94 9.99 -41.31 -9.08
C CYS A 94 9.42 -41.43 -10.50
N ASN A 95 10.15 -40.97 -11.53
CA ASN A 95 9.71 -41.09 -12.92
C ASN A 95 10.01 -42.46 -13.55
N LYS A 96 10.87 -43.29 -12.95
CA LYS A 96 11.16 -44.65 -13.44
C LYS A 96 10.19 -45.69 -12.93
N GLU A 97 9.51 -45.45 -11.81
CA GLU A 97 8.52 -46.38 -11.25
C GLU A 97 7.11 -46.24 -11.84
N VAL A 98 6.84 -45.23 -12.65
CA VAL A 98 5.52 -45.04 -13.32
C VAL A 98 5.44 -45.79 -14.67
N GLY A 99 6.49 -46.50 -15.06
CA GLY A 99 6.53 -47.29 -16.30
C GLY A 99 6.03 -48.72 -16.12
N LYS A 100 4.79 -48.93 -15.66
CA LYS A 100 3.93 -50.14 -15.88
C LYS A 100 2.73 -50.12 -14.92
N GLY A 101 1.57 -49.72 -15.42
CA GLY A 101 0.30 -49.84 -14.69
C GLY A 101 -0.69 -48.81 -15.20
N ASP A 102 -1.92 -49.25 -15.42
CA ASP A 102 -2.92 -48.62 -16.26
C ASP A 102 -3.38 -47.21 -15.83
N GLN A 103 -3.90 -46.49 -16.84
CA GLN A 103 -4.54 -45.18 -16.77
C GLN A 103 -5.52 -45.05 -15.58
N GLU A 104 -5.22 -44.13 -14.67
CA GLU A 104 -6.24 -43.46 -13.86
C GLU A 104 -5.80 -42.01 -13.57
N ASP A 105 -6.73 -41.08 -13.74
CA ASP A 105 -6.53 -39.63 -13.68
C ASP A 105 -6.05 -39.15 -12.30
N ALA A 106 -4.74 -39.02 -12.13
CA ALA A 106 -4.14 -38.38 -10.97
C ALA A 106 -4.11 -36.85 -11.16
N SER A 107 -5.15 -36.17 -10.66
CA SER A 107 -5.10 -34.73 -10.44
C SER A 107 -4.13 -34.40 -9.30
N ILE A 108 -2.99 -33.79 -9.63
CA ILE A 108 -1.99 -33.36 -8.66
C ILE A 108 -2.48 -32.06 -8.00
N ASN A 109 -3.08 -32.17 -6.81
CA ASN A 109 -3.31 -31.02 -5.94
C ASN A 109 -2.02 -30.64 -5.21
N LEU A 110 -1.25 -29.71 -5.79
CA LEU A 110 -0.08 -29.10 -5.15
C LEU A 110 -0.53 -27.91 -4.29
N SER A 111 -0.71 -28.11 -2.98
CA SER A 111 -0.83 -27.01 -2.02
C SER A 111 0.55 -26.40 -1.74
N LEU A 112 0.97 -25.46 -2.59
CA LEU A 112 2.22 -24.72 -2.41
C LEU A 112 2.05 -23.63 -1.35
N THR A 113 2.81 -23.70 -0.27
CA THR A 113 2.94 -22.61 0.71
C THR A 113 3.89 -21.51 0.20
N GLU A 114 3.68 -20.26 0.61
CA GLU A 114 4.47 -19.10 0.13
C GLU A 114 5.99 -19.23 0.32
N THR A 115 6.44 -19.96 1.35
CA THR A 115 7.86 -20.22 1.65
C THR A 115 8.50 -21.25 0.72
N SER A 116 7.71 -22.11 0.09
CA SER A 116 8.19 -23.17 -0.81
C SER A 116 8.53 -22.63 -2.21
N ILE A 117 7.89 -21.52 -2.61
CA ILE A 117 8.05 -20.91 -3.93
C ILE A 117 9.46 -20.34 -4.14
N GLU A 118 10.12 -19.89 -3.07
CA GLU A 118 11.48 -19.31 -3.14
C GLU A 118 12.56 -20.32 -3.50
N LYS A 119 12.27 -21.62 -3.35
CA LYS A 119 13.19 -22.70 -3.68
C LYS A 119 12.90 -23.33 -5.03
N ILE A 120 11.87 -22.89 -5.76
CA ILE A 120 11.56 -23.46 -7.07
C ILE A 120 12.76 -23.18 -7.99
N PRO A 121 13.51 -24.22 -8.40
CA PRO A 121 14.62 -24.02 -9.31
C PRO A 121 14.09 -23.39 -10.59
N THR A 122 14.73 -22.34 -11.05
CA THR A 122 14.37 -21.65 -12.31
C THR A 122 14.30 -22.60 -13.51
N LYS A 123 15.02 -23.73 -13.46
CA LYS A 123 14.90 -24.84 -14.42
C LYS A 123 13.51 -25.48 -14.46
N ILE A 124 12.86 -25.69 -13.31
CA ILE A 124 11.51 -26.26 -13.24
C ILE A 124 10.52 -25.29 -13.86
N LEU A 125 10.59 -24.03 -13.42
CA LEU A 125 9.72 -22.97 -13.94
C LEU A 125 9.85 -22.80 -15.45
N ASN A 126 11.04 -22.93 -16.03
CA ASN A 126 11.24 -22.83 -17.48
C ASN A 126 10.53 -23.92 -18.29
N ASN A 127 10.31 -25.10 -17.70
CA ASN A 127 9.70 -26.24 -18.38
C ASN A 127 8.16 -26.23 -18.34
N LEU A 128 7.56 -25.34 -17.54
CA LEU A 128 6.10 -25.20 -17.46
C LEU A 128 5.53 -24.55 -18.73
N SER A 129 4.25 -24.79 -19.03
CA SER A 129 3.56 -24.04 -20.11
C SER A 129 3.42 -22.56 -19.74
N ALA A 130 3.10 -21.71 -20.72
CA ALA A 130 2.92 -20.29 -20.47
C ALA A 130 1.76 -20.02 -19.51
N GLU A 131 0.64 -20.75 -19.64
CA GLU A 131 -0.53 -20.63 -18.77
C GLU A 131 -0.19 -20.98 -17.33
N VAL A 132 0.51 -22.10 -17.10
CA VAL A 132 0.91 -22.53 -15.76
C VAL A 132 1.92 -21.57 -15.14
N LYS A 133 2.89 -21.06 -15.92
CA LYS A 133 3.83 -20.02 -15.46
C LYS A 133 3.09 -18.76 -15.03
N LEU A 134 2.14 -18.33 -15.85
CA LEU A 134 1.33 -17.15 -15.60
C LEU A 134 0.54 -17.32 -14.30
N ASP A 135 -0.09 -18.48 -14.10
CA ASP A 135 -0.82 -18.77 -12.88
C ASP A 135 0.09 -18.77 -11.66
N VAL A 136 1.26 -19.41 -11.72
CA VAL A 136 2.28 -19.31 -10.66
C VAL A 136 2.65 -17.86 -10.39
N PHE A 137 2.84 -17.06 -11.44
CA PHE A 137 3.26 -15.67 -11.34
C PHE A 137 2.17 -14.73 -10.81
N LYS A 138 0.88 -15.06 -10.98
CA LYS A 138 -0.23 -14.35 -10.32
C LYS A 138 -0.19 -14.49 -8.80
N TYR A 139 0.38 -15.58 -8.27
CA TYR A 139 0.55 -15.80 -6.82
C TYR A 139 1.84 -15.21 -6.27
N LEU A 140 2.76 -14.74 -7.13
CA LEU A 140 3.95 -14.07 -6.67
C LEU A 140 3.60 -12.64 -6.24
N ASN A 141 4.02 -12.25 -5.04
CA ASN A 141 3.98 -10.86 -4.66
C ASN A 141 4.91 -10.02 -5.57
N PHE A 142 4.70 -8.71 -5.54
CA PHE A 142 5.40 -7.78 -6.43
C PHE A 142 6.93 -7.89 -6.36
N ASN A 143 7.51 -8.01 -5.15
CA ASN A 143 8.95 -8.13 -4.96
C ASN A 143 9.49 -9.42 -5.58
N LYS A 144 8.74 -10.53 -5.47
CA LYS A 144 9.07 -11.81 -6.10
C LYS A 144 8.98 -11.69 -7.63
N LEU A 145 7.91 -11.10 -8.17
CA LEU A 145 7.77 -10.81 -9.60
C LEU A 145 8.94 -9.98 -10.15
N LEU A 146 9.31 -8.88 -9.48
CA LEU A 146 10.46 -8.06 -9.84
C LEU A 146 11.78 -8.83 -9.77
N THR A 147 11.92 -9.68 -8.75
CA THR A 147 13.10 -10.54 -8.61
C THR A 147 13.21 -11.47 -9.81
N PHE A 148 12.15 -12.23 -10.13
CA PHE A 148 12.11 -13.09 -11.32
C PHE A 148 12.41 -12.31 -12.60
N GLN A 149 11.84 -11.11 -12.74
CA GLN A 149 12.07 -10.23 -13.88
C GLN A 149 13.55 -9.85 -14.03
N LYS A 150 14.27 -9.63 -12.93
CA LYS A 150 15.69 -9.28 -12.92
C LYS A 150 16.62 -10.48 -13.06
N THR A 151 16.18 -11.67 -12.62
CA THR A 151 17.03 -12.87 -12.58
C THR A 151 17.38 -13.43 -13.97
N ASN A 152 16.45 -13.36 -14.94
CA ASN A 152 16.67 -13.91 -16.27
C ASN A 152 15.89 -13.14 -17.36
N ARG A 153 16.51 -12.93 -18.54
CA ARG A 153 15.87 -12.36 -19.73
C ARG A 153 14.59 -13.09 -20.15
N TYR A 154 14.52 -14.41 -19.96
CA TYR A 154 13.32 -15.21 -20.22
C TYR A 154 12.13 -14.72 -19.38
N PHE A 155 12.28 -14.70 -18.05
CA PHE A 155 11.22 -14.21 -17.16
C PHE A 155 10.97 -12.72 -17.37
N ASN A 156 11.99 -11.92 -17.67
CA ASN A 156 11.74 -10.53 -18.04
C ASN A 156 10.78 -10.43 -19.22
N SER A 157 11.05 -11.16 -20.31
CA SER A 157 10.20 -11.19 -21.49
C SER A 157 8.80 -11.72 -21.16
N PHE A 158 8.71 -12.85 -20.45
CA PHE A 158 7.46 -13.48 -20.07
C PHE A 158 6.59 -12.55 -19.22
N ILE A 159 7.14 -12.00 -18.15
CA ILE A 159 6.37 -11.11 -17.26
C ILE A 159 5.98 -9.81 -18.01
N ASN A 160 6.81 -9.35 -18.98
CA ASN A 160 6.48 -8.19 -19.82
C ASN A 160 5.37 -8.48 -20.85
N GLU A 161 5.34 -9.69 -21.40
CA GLU A 161 4.29 -10.15 -22.31
C GLU A 161 2.94 -10.19 -21.58
N TYR A 162 2.92 -10.77 -20.38
CA TYR A 162 1.71 -10.88 -19.54
C TYR A 162 1.52 -9.72 -18.57
N LYS A 163 2.08 -8.54 -18.88
CA LYS A 163 2.14 -7.42 -17.92
C LYS A 163 0.78 -6.92 -17.43
N ASN A 164 -0.27 -7.09 -18.24
CA ASN A 164 -1.63 -6.64 -17.93
C ASN A 164 -2.40 -7.68 -17.09
N GLU A 165 -1.90 -8.92 -17.06
CA GLU A 165 -2.49 -10.04 -16.32
C GLU A 165 -1.77 -10.27 -14.98
N LEU A 166 -0.53 -9.79 -14.87
CA LEU A 166 0.28 -9.79 -13.66
C LEU A 166 0.14 -8.43 -12.96
N ALA A 167 -0.08 -8.43 -11.64
CA ALA A 167 -0.28 -7.21 -10.85
C ALA A 167 1.00 -6.34 -10.84
N ARG A 168 1.11 -5.41 -11.79
CA ARG A 168 2.31 -4.59 -12.03
C ARG A 168 2.13 -3.09 -11.90
N ASP A 169 0.91 -2.60 -11.93
CA ASP A 169 0.70 -1.15 -11.90
C ASP A 169 0.87 -0.63 -10.47
N TYR A 170 1.85 0.27 -10.30
CA TYR A 170 2.02 1.05 -9.08
C TYR A 170 0.87 2.04 -8.98
N PHE A 171 -0.12 1.68 -8.17
CA PHE A 171 -1.10 2.62 -7.69
C PHE A 171 -0.67 3.12 -6.32
N ASN A 172 -0.83 4.42 -6.12
CA ASN A 172 -1.02 4.94 -4.77
C ASN A 172 -2.51 4.81 -4.48
N ILE A 173 -2.84 4.16 -3.38
CA ILE A 173 -4.21 4.10 -2.88
C ILE A 173 -4.33 5.09 -1.73
N LYS A 174 -5.32 5.97 -1.81
CA LYS A 174 -5.66 6.88 -0.71
C LYS A 174 -7.12 6.69 -0.36
N ILE A 175 -7.41 6.46 0.91
CA ILE A 175 -8.78 6.36 1.45
C ILE A 175 -9.01 7.61 2.29
N VAL A 176 -10.00 8.40 1.89
CA VAL A 176 -10.28 9.73 2.43
C VAL A 176 -11.76 9.98 2.55
N ASP A 177 -12.11 10.91 3.43
CA ASP A 177 -13.45 11.48 3.47
C ASP A 177 -13.76 12.21 2.15
N LYS A 178 -14.93 11.93 1.58
CA LYS A 178 -15.51 12.60 0.42
C LYS A 178 -15.55 14.12 0.60
N PHE A 179 -15.82 14.60 1.81
CA PHE A 179 -15.88 16.04 2.08
C PHE A 179 -14.51 16.70 1.87
N VAL A 180 -13.44 16.07 2.38
CA VAL A 180 -12.05 16.53 2.16
C VAL A 180 -11.72 16.55 0.67
N MET A 181 -12.21 15.55 -0.07
CA MET A 181 -12.03 15.45 -1.51
C MET A 181 -12.76 16.55 -2.30
N GLU A 182 -13.98 16.91 -1.92
CA GLU A 182 -14.78 17.94 -2.59
C GLU A 182 -14.18 19.35 -2.45
N GLN A 183 -13.40 19.58 -1.39
CA GLN A 183 -12.65 20.83 -1.21
C GLN A 183 -11.37 20.89 -2.05
N SER A 184 -10.76 19.74 -2.34
CA SER A 184 -9.61 19.68 -3.23
C SER A 184 -10.10 19.91 -4.67
N SER A 185 -9.76 21.06 -5.27
CA SER A 185 -10.18 21.47 -6.63
C SER A 185 -9.61 20.60 -7.76
N THR A 186 -9.28 19.35 -7.48
CA THR A 186 -8.69 18.39 -8.40
C THR A 186 -9.78 17.66 -9.17
N ASN A 187 -9.65 17.68 -10.50
CA ASN A 187 -10.53 16.95 -11.41
C ASN A 187 -10.26 15.44 -11.29
N TYR A 188 -11.07 14.71 -10.54
CA TYR A 188 -11.03 13.25 -10.52
C TYR A 188 -11.98 12.70 -11.59
N GLN A 189 -11.50 11.75 -12.40
CA GLN A 189 -12.32 11.05 -13.38
C GLN A 189 -12.95 9.81 -12.75
N GLU A 190 -14.27 9.67 -12.83
CA GLU A 190 -14.92 8.44 -12.36
C GLU A 190 -14.52 7.24 -13.23
N ILE A 191 -14.03 6.15 -12.62
CA ILE A 191 -13.77 4.89 -13.34
C ILE A 191 -15.10 4.17 -13.54
N ASP A 192 -15.50 3.97 -14.80
CA ASP A 192 -16.53 2.99 -15.12
C ASP A 192 -15.95 1.57 -15.03
N ILE A 193 -16.44 0.81 -14.06
CA ILE A 193 -16.01 -0.57 -13.81
C ILE A 193 -16.71 -1.54 -14.75
N LYS A 194 -17.86 -1.14 -15.31
CA LYS A 194 -18.59 -1.97 -16.27
C LYS A 194 -17.83 -2.08 -17.60
N ALA A 195 -16.95 -1.12 -17.91
CA ALA A 195 -16.26 -1.05 -19.19
C ALA A 195 -15.13 -2.09 -19.36
N ASN A 196 -14.59 -2.65 -18.28
CA ASN A 196 -13.48 -3.60 -18.34
C ASN A 196 -13.95 -4.98 -17.88
N SER A 197 -14.38 -5.76 -18.87
CA SER A 197 -14.70 -7.20 -19.02
C SER A 197 -14.11 -8.25 -18.05
N TYR A 198 -13.91 -7.94 -16.78
CA TYR A 198 -13.50 -8.94 -15.80
C TYR A 198 -14.74 -9.69 -15.35
N ASP A 199 -14.97 -10.84 -15.99
CA ASP A 199 -15.97 -11.82 -15.60
C ASP A 199 -15.51 -12.57 -14.33
N PHE A 200 -15.35 -11.83 -13.23
CA PHE A 200 -15.29 -12.46 -11.92
C PHE A 200 -16.70 -12.89 -11.57
N SER A 201 -17.06 -14.12 -11.96
CA SER A 201 -18.27 -14.75 -11.45
C SER A 201 -18.13 -14.85 -9.93
N LEU A 202 -18.86 -14.00 -9.20
CA LEU A 202 -19.05 -14.19 -7.76
C LEU A 202 -19.60 -15.59 -7.56
N ASN A 203 -18.91 -16.43 -6.78
CA ASN A 203 -19.54 -17.68 -6.36
C ASN A 203 -20.76 -17.34 -5.50
N ASP A 204 -21.77 -18.21 -5.51
CA ASP A 204 -23.03 -17.96 -4.81
C ASP A 204 -22.82 -17.69 -3.32
N ASN A 205 -21.82 -18.35 -2.72
CA ASN A 205 -21.42 -18.13 -1.32
C ASN A 205 -20.97 -16.68 -1.04
N LEU A 206 -20.13 -16.09 -1.88
CA LEU A 206 -19.66 -14.70 -1.68
C LEU A 206 -20.77 -13.69 -1.95
N LYS A 207 -21.70 -14.02 -2.86
CA LYS A 207 -22.90 -13.22 -3.10
C LYS A 207 -23.80 -13.21 -1.86
N GLU A 208 -24.07 -14.38 -1.28
CA GLU A 208 -24.87 -14.52 -0.06
C GLU A 208 -24.25 -13.75 1.12
N LYS A 209 -22.93 -13.86 1.33
CA LYS A 209 -22.21 -13.09 2.37
C LYS A 209 -22.28 -11.58 2.16
N TRP A 210 -22.20 -11.13 0.92
CA TRP A 210 -22.35 -9.71 0.61
C TRP A 210 -23.78 -9.23 0.87
N GLU A 211 -24.78 -10.02 0.47
CA GLU A 211 -26.19 -9.75 0.77
C GLU A 211 -26.44 -9.71 2.28
N GLN A 212 -25.82 -10.63 3.04
CA GLN A 212 -25.84 -10.62 4.50
C GLN A 212 -25.24 -9.31 5.04
N ALA A 213 -24.04 -8.92 4.60
CA ALA A 213 -23.37 -7.70 5.04
C ALA A 213 -24.24 -6.45 4.82
N VAL A 214 -24.90 -6.38 3.66
CA VAL A 214 -25.82 -5.29 3.31
C VAL A 214 -27.07 -5.34 4.20
N SER A 215 -27.63 -6.53 4.45
CA SER A 215 -28.82 -6.69 5.30
C SER A 215 -28.57 -6.29 6.76
N GLU A 216 -27.37 -6.60 7.27
CA GLU A 216 -26.88 -6.24 8.60
C GLU A 216 -26.34 -4.81 8.66
N ARG A 217 -26.32 -4.09 7.52
CA ARG A 217 -25.79 -2.72 7.38
C ARG A 217 -24.34 -2.59 7.86
N ILE A 218 -23.52 -3.60 7.63
CA ILE A 218 -22.09 -3.56 7.93
C ILE A 218 -21.44 -2.53 6.99
N PRO A 219 -20.87 -1.44 7.50
CA PRO A 219 -20.27 -0.42 6.64
C PRO A 219 -18.98 -0.96 6.00
N LEU A 220 -18.68 -0.53 4.77
CA LEU A 220 -17.44 -0.91 4.08
C LEU A 220 -16.20 -0.35 4.78
N PHE A 221 -16.33 0.88 5.29
CA PHE A 221 -15.27 1.57 5.97
C PHE A 221 -15.68 1.90 7.40
N LEU A 222 -14.71 1.90 8.30
CA LEU A 222 -14.85 2.55 9.58
C LEU A 222 -14.16 3.90 9.45
N SER A 223 -14.84 4.95 9.90
CA SER A 223 -14.33 6.32 9.92
C SER A 223 -14.32 6.82 11.36
N PHE A 224 -13.39 7.71 11.69
CA PHE A 224 -13.41 8.46 12.93
C PHE A 224 -14.71 9.27 13.09
N ASN A 225 -15.23 9.84 12.00
CA ASN A 225 -16.49 10.58 12.02
C ASN A 225 -17.61 9.72 11.40
N GLU A 226 -18.65 9.48 12.20
CA GLU A 226 -19.80 8.61 11.89
C GLU A 226 -20.54 9.02 10.60
N SER A 227 -20.40 10.28 10.19
CA SER A 227 -21.06 10.85 9.00
C SER A 227 -20.21 10.83 7.72
N CYS A 228 -18.98 10.31 7.76
CA CYS A 228 -18.09 10.35 6.62
C CYS A 228 -18.50 9.38 5.52
N GLU A 229 -18.66 9.90 4.30
CA GLU A 229 -18.65 9.07 3.10
C GLU A 229 -17.19 8.85 2.68
N ALA A 230 -16.70 7.62 2.70
CA ALA A 230 -15.34 7.31 2.28
C ALA A 230 -15.23 7.18 0.76
N VAL A 231 -14.14 7.70 0.20
CA VAL A 231 -13.76 7.56 -1.21
C VAL A 231 -12.42 6.88 -1.32
N ILE A 232 -12.31 5.89 -2.19
CA ILE A 232 -11.03 5.31 -2.58
C ILE A 232 -10.52 6.06 -3.81
N VAL A 233 -9.34 6.65 -3.68
CA VAL A 233 -8.61 7.32 -4.75
C VAL A 233 -7.47 6.42 -5.18
N LEU A 234 -7.46 6.04 -6.45
CA LEU A 234 -6.34 5.34 -7.07
C LEU A 234 -5.59 6.34 -7.95
N ARG A 235 -4.31 6.55 -7.67
CA ARG A 235 -3.42 7.37 -8.50
C ARG A 235 -2.41 6.45 -9.14
N LYS A 236 -2.34 6.44 -10.46
CA LYS A 236 -1.27 5.74 -11.15
C LYS A 236 -0.01 6.59 -11.00
N HIS A 237 1.09 5.98 -10.57
CA HIS A 237 2.37 6.66 -10.51
C HIS A 237 2.93 6.82 -11.94
N ASP A 238 2.40 7.74 -12.73
CA ASP A 238 3.00 8.19 -13.98
C ASP A 238 3.79 9.48 -13.69
N PRO A 239 5.14 9.46 -13.75
CA PRO A 239 5.96 10.64 -13.49
C PRO A 239 5.69 11.79 -14.47
N CYS A 240 4.99 11.54 -15.58
CA CYS A 240 4.72 12.53 -16.62
C CYS A 240 3.27 13.06 -16.62
N ARG A 241 2.30 12.33 -16.05
CA ARG A 241 0.87 12.73 -16.03
C ARG A 241 0.13 12.15 -14.84
N GLU A 242 -0.37 13.01 -13.94
CA GLU A 242 -1.29 12.56 -12.89
C GLU A 242 -2.67 12.23 -13.48
N GLU A 243 -2.91 10.97 -13.84
CA GLU A 243 -4.27 10.48 -14.05
C GLU A 243 -4.90 10.12 -12.70
N LYS A 244 -5.99 10.81 -12.38
CA LYS A 244 -6.70 10.71 -11.11
C LYS A 244 -8.05 10.05 -11.30
N TYR A 245 -8.29 8.99 -10.54
CA TYR A 245 -9.48 8.20 -10.66
C TYR A 245 -10.37 8.31 -9.40
N ARG A 246 -11.67 8.58 -9.58
CA ARG A 246 -12.75 8.61 -8.57
C ARG A 246 -13.56 7.32 -8.65
N ARG A 247 -14.10 6.83 -7.54
CA ARG A 247 -15.13 5.78 -7.56
C ARG A 247 -16.09 5.91 -6.39
N ASN A 248 -17.38 5.79 -6.67
CA ASN A 248 -18.46 5.57 -5.71
C ASN A 248 -19.33 4.37 -6.13
N VAL A 249 -18.76 3.16 -6.16
CA VAL A 249 -19.58 1.94 -6.34
C VAL A 249 -19.03 0.81 -5.47
N TYR A 250 -19.72 0.60 -4.35
CA TYR A 250 -19.53 -0.42 -3.33
C TYR A 250 -19.88 -1.80 -3.89
N CYS A 251 -18.88 -2.58 -4.30
CA CYS A 251 -19.08 -3.97 -4.71
C CYS A 251 -18.00 -4.83 -4.06
N SER A 252 -18.39 -5.97 -3.49
CA SER A 252 -17.49 -6.97 -2.89
C SER A 252 -16.31 -7.33 -3.82
N LEU A 253 -16.55 -7.38 -5.14
CA LEU A 253 -15.53 -7.61 -6.16
C LEU A 253 -14.41 -6.57 -6.13
N LEU A 254 -14.74 -5.30 -5.88
CA LEU A 254 -13.72 -4.26 -5.76
C LEU A 254 -12.85 -4.52 -4.54
N VAL A 255 -13.44 -4.77 -3.39
CA VAL A 255 -12.70 -5.00 -2.14
C VAL A 255 -11.74 -6.16 -2.33
N ARG A 256 -12.22 -7.30 -2.85
CA ARG A 256 -11.37 -8.46 -3.15
C ARG A 256 -10.26 -8.13 -4.14
N LYS A 257 -10.53 -7.31 -5.15
CA LYS A 257 -9.52 -6.86 -6.11
C LYS A 257 -8.45 -6.00 -5.42
N LEU A 258 -8.84 -5.06 -4.56
CA LEU A 258 -7.89 -4.19 -3.85
C LEU A 258 -6.92 -5.01 -2.99
N PHE A 259 -7.43 -5.98 -2.24
CA PHE A 259 -6.59 -6.84 -1.39
C PHE A 259 -5.70 -7.82 -2.18
N ARG A 260 -5.95 -8.00 -3.49
CA ARG A 260 -5.09 -8.79 -4.39
C ARG A 260 -4.08 -7.94 -5.15
N CYS A 261 -4.10 -6.63 -4.98
CA CYS A 261 -3.15 -5.73 -5.61
C CYS A 261 -2.00 -5.38 -4.64
N GLY A 262 -0.85 -5.07 -5.23
CA GLY A 262 0.25 -4.39 -4.55
C GLY A 262 0.20 -2.89 -4.83
N TYR A 263 0.46 -2.07 -3.80
CA TYR A 263 0.46 -0.62 -3.90
C TYR A 263 1.86 -0.06 -3.62
N GLU A 264 2.25 1.00 -4.32
CA GLU A 264 3.50 1.71 -4.01
C GLU A 264 3.35 2.45 -2.68
N GLU A 265 2.20 3.08 -2.50
CA GLU A 265 1.85 3.82 -1.28
C GLU A 265 0.38 3.60 -0.96
N ALA A 266 0.09 3.40 0.33
CA ALA A 266 -1.28 3.42 0.85
C ALA A 266 -1.41 4.47 1.93
N GLU A 267 -2.34 5.39 1.74
CA GLU A 267 -2.64 6.47 2.68
C GLU A 267 -4.04 6.29 3.25
N PHE A 268 -4.15 6.30 4.57
CA PHE A 268 -5.39 6.16 5.32
C PHE A 268 -5.58 7.39 6.20
N ASP A 269 -6.49 8.27 5.80
CA ASP A 269 -6.82 9.48 6.55
C ASP A 269 -8.12 9.22 7.32
N ASN A 270 -7.98 8.92 8.61
CA ASN A 270 -9.08 8.71 9.55
C ASN A 270 -10.13 7.65 9.15
N ILE A 271 -9.80 6.82 8.15
CA ILE A 271 -10.70 5.85 7.55
C ILE A 271 -9.93 4.57 7.23
N ILE A 272 -10.51 3.43 7.58
CA ILE A 272 -9.98 2.08 7.31
C ILE A 272 -11.07 1.21 6.69
N PHE A 273 -10.67 0.09 6.07
CA PHE A 273 -11.62 -0.96 5.75
C PHE A 273 -12.16 -1.60 7.03
N ASN A 274 -13.46 -1.87 7.07
CA ASN A 274 -14.08 -2.51 8.22
C ASN A 274 -13.60 -3.96 8.40
N PRO A 275 -12.87 -4.30 9.50
CA PRO A 275 -12.35 -5.64 9.71
C PRO A 275 -13.44 -6.72 9.79
N VAL A 276 -14.65 -6.37 10.26
CA VAL A 276 -15.78 -7.31 10.30
C VAL A 276 -16.19 -7.69 8.88
N LEU A 277 -16.25 -6.71 7.98
CA LEU A 277 -16.58 -6.98 6.58
C LEU A 277 -15.46 -7.77 5.88
N ILE A 278 -14.19 -7.46 6.14
CA ILE A 278 -13.05 -8.24 5.61
C ILE A 278 -13.20 -9.71 6.04
N LYS A 279 -13.42 -9.97 7.33
CA LYS A 279 -13.62 -11.34 7.84
C LYS A 279 -14.81 -12.03 7.20
N LEU A 280 -15.92 -11.32 7.00
CA LEU A 280 -17.10 -11.88 6.34
C LEU A 280 -16.82 -12.23 4.87
N LEU A 281 -16.09 -11.38 4.14
CA LEU A 281 -15.79 -11.57 2.71
C LEU A 281 -14.69 -12.61 2.44
N PHE A 282 -13.78 -12.83 3.38
CA PHE A 282 -12.60 -13.66 3.17
C PHE A 282 -12.50 -14.88 4.10
N GLU A 283 -13.33 -14.97 5.15
CA GLU A 283 -13.41 -16.05 6.14
C GLU A 283 -12.06 -16.55 6.69
N ASN A 284 -11.46 -17.48 5.95
CA ASN A 284 -10.26 -18.23 6.31
C ASN A 284 -9.03 -17.81 5.49
N GLU A 285 -9.23 -17.01 4.44
CA GLU A 285 -8.13 -16.42 3.68
C GLU A 285 -7.56 -15.25 4.48
N VAL A 286 -6.29 -15.37 4.88
CA VAL A 286 -5.53 -14.24 5.42
C VAL A 286 -5.30 -13.26 4.27
N MET A 287 -6.18 -12.28 4.15
CA MET A 287 -6.12 -11.26 3.12
C MET A 287 -5.42 -10.03 3.67
N GLU A 288 -4.26 -9.74 3.07
CA GLU A 288 -3.41 -8.61 3.43
C GLU A 288 -3.42 -7.59 2.28
N LEU A 289 -3.66 -6.32 2.62
CA LEU A 289 -3.41 -5.23 1.71
C LEU A 289 -1.90 -5.03 1.62
N ASN A 290 -1.35 -5.33 0.45
CA ASN A 290 0.09 -5.32 0.22
C ASN A 290 0.55 -3.95 -0.25
N THR A 291 1.42 -3.31 0.53
CA THR A 291 1.86 -1.94 0.28
C THR A 291 3.37 -1.85 0.43
N ARG A 292 4.04 -1.08 -0.41
CA ARG A 292 5.47 -0.81 -0.22
C ARG A 292 5.67 0.22 0.88
N GLN A 293 4.86 1.28 0.85
CA GLN A 293 4.79 2.28 1.90
C GLN A 293 3.36 2.44 2.41
N THR A 294 3.22 2.71 3.70
CA THR A 294 1.95 3.01 4.34
C THR A 294 2.07 4.32 5.10
N ILE A 295 1.06 5.17 5.00
CA ILE A 295 0.89 6.38 5.78
C ILE A 295 -0.48 6.30 6.46
N LEU A 296 -0.49 6.39 7.78
CA LEU A 296 -1.70 6.45 8.58
C LEU A 296 -1.81 7.83 9.21
N GLU A 297 -2.90 8.53 8.94
CA GLU A 297 -3.19 9.85 9.50
C GLU A 297 -4.44 9.71 10.37
N TYR A 298 -4.29 9.62 11.69
CA TYR A 298 -5.38 9.30 12.61
C TYR A 298 -5.58 10.31 13.74
N CYS A 299 -6.86 10.54 14.06
CA CYS A 299 -7.37 11.14 15.28
C CYS A 299 -7.63 10.03 16.32
N ILE A 300 -7.23 10.23 17.57
CA ILE A 300 -7.05 9.11 18.51
C ILE A 300 -8.26 8.81 19.40
N GLU A 301 -9.31 9.61 19.44
CA GLU A 301 -10.45 9.23 20.27
C GLU A 301 -11.27 8.09 19.65
N LYS A 302 -11.17 6.88 20.23
CA LYS A 302 -11.99 5.67 19.99
C LYS A 302 -11.75 4.88 18.70
N PHE A 303 -11.09 5.44 17.69
CA PHE A 303 -10.83 4.74 16.42
C PHE A 303 -9.56 3.88 16.44
N GLU A 304 -8.71 4.09 17.44
CA GLU A 304 -7.38 3.51 17.58
C GLU A 304 -7.38 1.97 17.56
N SER A 305 -8.24 1.36 18.38
CA SER A 305 -8.14 -0.09 18.64
C SER A 305 -8.50 -0.89 17.39
N GLU A 306 -9.52 -0.44 16.67
CA GLU A 306 -10.01 -1.00 15.42
C GLU A 306 -9.02 -0.74 14.28
N ALA A 307 -8.47 0.47 14.19
CA ALA A 307 -7.46 0.83 13.20
C ALA A 307 -6.18 0.03 13.39
N MET A 308 -5.70 -0.10 14.62
CA MET A 308 -4.50 -0.89 14.90
C MET A 308 -4.73 -2.38 14.70
N LYS A 309 -5.93 -2.87 15.02
CA LYS A 309 -6.31 -4.24 14.67
C LYS A 309 -6.34 -4.45 13.15
N PHE A 310 -6.87 -3.51 12.38
CA PHE A 310 -6.80 -3.57 10.92
C PHE A 310 -5.35 -3.61 10.42
N VAL A 311 -4.49 -2.74 10.93
CA VAL A 311 -3.07 -2.69 10.57
C VAL A 311 -2.38 -4.03 10.88
N LYS A 312 -2.66 -4.62 12.05
CA LYS A 312 -2.11 -5.91 12.48
C LYS A 312 -2.71 -7.12 11.75
N ASP A 313 -3.98 -7.09 11.39
CA ASP A 313 -4.61 -8.29 10.82
C ASP A 313 -4.58 -8.27 9.28
N HIS A 314 -4.51 -7.08 8.68
CA HIS A 314 -4.89 -6.90 7.28
C HIS A 314 -3.95 -5.98 6.47
N LEU A 315 -2.88 -5.43 7.05
CA LEU A 315 -1.96 -4.54 6.33
C LEU A 315 -0.53 -5.07 6.33
N LYS A 316 0.07 -5.15 5.15
CA LYS A 316 1.47 -5.58 4.99
C LYS A 316 2.28 -4.49 4.30
N THR A 317 3.35 -4.07 4.95
CA THR A 317 4.17 -2.94 4.52
C THR A 317 5.61 -3.39 4.34
N PHE A 318 6.14 -3.29 3.13
CA PHE A 318 7.46 -3.87 2.81
C PHE A 318 8.65 -2.95 3.05
N ILE A 319 8.46 -1.63 3.16
CA ILE A 319 9.56 -0.69 3.33
C ILE A 319 9.32 0.25 4.50
N LYS A 320 8.29 1.09 4.39
CA LYS A 320 8.10 2.22 5.30
C LYS A 320 6.67 2.27 5.79
N PHE A 321 6.51 2.21 7.10
CA PHE A 321 5.26 2.44 7.80
C PHE A 321 5.36 3.79 8.51
N SER A 322 4.51 4.74 8.14
CA SER A 322 4.46 6.08 8.72
C SER A 322 3.14 6.25 9.47
N VAL A 323 3.18 6.80 10.67
CA VAL A 323 1.99 7.15 11.44
C VAL A 323 2.06 8.61 11.88
N GLU A 324 0.93 9.29 11.69
CA GLU A 324 0.70 10.69 12.00
C GLU A 324 -0.56 10.83 12.86
N PHE A 325 -0.37 11.40 14.04
CA PHE A 325 -1.37 11.69 15.06
C PHE A 325 -1.65 13.20 15.14
N THR A 326 -2.02 13.82 14.02
CA THR A 326 -2.18 15.27 13.84
C THR A 326 -3.18 15.94 14.79
N LEU A 327 -4.10 15.17 15.37
CA LEU A 327 -5.20 15.69 16.19
C LEU A 327 -5.29 15.04 17.58
N CYS A 328 -4.23 14.36 18.02
CA CYS A 328 -4.21 13.83 19.37
C CYS A 328 -3.81 14.90 20.38
N ASN A 329 -4.80 15.40 21.14
CA ASN A 329 -4.58 16.33 22.24
C ASN A 329 -3.86 15.69 23.44
N ASN A 330 -3.88 14.35 23.53
CA ASN A 330 -3.23 13.62 24.61
C ASN A 330 -2.27 12.55 24.07
N THR A 331 -1.02 12.94 23.88
CA THR A 331 0.05 12.05 23.39
C THR A 331 0.23 10.78 24.22
N GLU A 332 -0.22 10.75 25.48
CA GLU A 332 -0.12 9.54 26.31
C GLU A 332 -0.98 8.39 25.78
N GLN A 333 -2.12 8.69 25.14
CA GLN A 333 -3.00 7.67 24.55
C GLN A 333 -2.29 6.96 23.39
N CYS A 334 -1.50 7.68 22.59
CA CYS A 334 -0.72 7.10 21.50
C CYS A 334 0.34 6.10 21.99
N ASN A 335 0.75 6.18 23.26
CA ASN A 335 1.89 5.40 23.74
C ASN A 335 1.65 3.90 23.62
N GLY A 336 0.42 3.44 23.88
CA GLY A 336 0.03 2.04 23.68
C GLY A 336 0.22 1.60 22.22
N ILE A 337 -0.34 2.36 21.28
CA ILE A 337 -0.20 2.12 19.84
C ILE A 337 1.27 2.04 19.42
N ILE A 338 2.05 3.04 19.82
CA ILE A 338 3.43 3.20 19.38
C ILE A 338 4.26 2.01 19.87
N MET A 339 4.06 1.60 21.13
CA MET A 339 4.71 0.43 21.68
C MET A 339 4.26 -0.86 20.97
N ASP A 340 2.97 -0.98 20.65
CA ASP A 340 2.45 -2.09 19.86
C ASP A 340 3.10 -2.18 18.47
N ILE A 341 3.27 -1.05 17.77
CA ILE A 341 3.95 -1.00 16.47
C ILE A 341 5.43 -1.42 16.61
N PHE A 342 6.12 -0.96 17.66
CA PHE A 342 7.52 -1.31 17.88
C PHE A 342 7.70 -2.78 18.29
N ASN A 343 6.80 -3.32 19.10
CA ASN A 343 6.81 -4.73 19.50
C ASN A 343 6.59 -5.65 18.29
N ASP A 344 5.82 -5.20 17.30
CA ASP A 344 5.63 -5.88 16.02
C ASP A 344 6.76 -5.60 15.00
N GLY A 345 7.93 -5.10 15.44
CA GLY A 345 9.00 -4.58 14.59
C GLY A 345 9.53 -5.52 13.48
N ALA A 346 9.31 -6.84 13.60
CA ALA A 346 9.60 -7.78 12.50
C ALA A 346 8.71 -7.56 11.26
N ARG A 347 7.53 -6.97 11.44
CA ARG A 347 6.55 -6.71 10.38
C ARG A 347 6.83 -5.42 9.62
N PHE A 348 7.34 -4.39 10.30
CA PHE A 348 7.56 -3.07 9.73
C PHE A 348 9.05 -2.76 9.64
N PRO A 349 9.67 -2.87 8.45
CA PRO A 349 11.12 -2.70 8.31
C PRO A 349 11.62 -1.32 8.72
N TYR A 350 10.80 -0.29 8.51
CA TYR A 350 11.07 1.07 8.94
C TYR A 350 9.79 1.73 9.43
N VAL A 351 9.79 2.16 10.70
CA VAL A 351 8.69 2.89 11.32
C VAL A 351 9.06 4.36 11.43
N CYS A 352 8.16 5.24 10.97
CA CYS A 352 8.29 6.68 11.03
C CYS A 352 7.10 7.25 11.80
N ILE A 353 7.36 8.01 12.87
CA ILE A 353 6.30 8.71 13.60
C ILE A 353 6.51 10.19 13.35
N THR A 354 5.56 10.86 12.69
CA THR A 354 5.68 12.28 12.30
C THR A 354 5.12 13.24 13.35
N SER A 355 4.49 12.71 14.40
CA SER A 355 3.91 13.51 15.47
C SER A 355 4.85 13.79 16.62
N SER A 356 4.52 14.82 17.39
CA SER A 356 5.15 15.11 18.67
C SER A 356 5.00 13.91 19.60
N LEU A 357 6.11 13.23 19.86
CA LEU A 357 6.17 12.13 20.81
C LEU A 357 6.24 12.66 22.23
N HIS A 358 5.57 11.98 23.15
CA HIS A 358 5.77 12.24 24.57
C HIS A 358 7.26 11.99 24.93
N PRO A 359 7.89 12.84 25.78
CA PRO A 359 9.31 12.70 26.10
C PRO A 359 9.74 11.31 26.59
N SER A 360 8.87 10.60 27.32
CA SER A 360 9.17 9.24 27.80
C SER A 360 9.37 8.22 26.68
N ILE A 361 8.66 8.35 25.54
CA ILE A 361 8.86 7.49 24.38
C ILE A 361 10.18 7.81 23.69
N LEU A 362 10.51 9.09 23.58
CA LEU A 362 11.80 9.51 23.00
C LEU A 362 12.95 8.92 23.81
N GLU A 363 12.88 9.00 25.14
CA GLU A 363 13.87 8.40 26.04
C GLU A 363 13.98 6.89 25.83
N LEU A 364 12.84 6.19 25.67
CA LEU A 364 12.82 4.75 25.41
C LEU A 364 13.48 4.40 24.06
N ILE A 365 13.16 5.12 22.99
CA ILE A 365 13.76 4.93 21.66
C ILE A 365 15.28 5.19 21.72
N GLU A 366 15.71 6.23 22.43
CA GLU A 366 17.13 6.55 22.61
C GLU A 366 17.87 5.46 23.39
N ASN A 367 17.22 4.85 24.38
CA ASN A 367 17.81 3.77 25.17
C ASN A 367 17.93 2.46 24.37
N VAL A 368 16.96 2.13 23.53
CA VAL A 368 17.04 0.96 22.63
C VAL A 368 18.18 1.11 21.62
N ARG A 369 18.40 2.31 21.07
CA ARG A 369 19.52 2.58 20.14
C ARG A 369 20.91 2.41 20.74
N LYS A 370 21.04 2.48 22.07
CA LYS A 370 22.33 2.35 22.78
C LYS A 370 22.70 0.90 23.07
N ILE A 371 21.81 -0.06 22.82
CA ILE A 371 22.10 -1.49 23.00
C ILE A 371 22.95 -1.94 21.79
N PRO A 372 24.22 -2.33 22.01
CA PRO A 372 25.19 -2.59 20.94
C PRO A 372 24.91 -3.85 20.11
#